data_AF-A0A849HVE2-F1
#
_entry.id   AF-A0A849HVE2-F1
#
_cell.length_a   1.000
_cell.length_b   1.000
_cell.length_c   1.000
_cell.angle_alpha   90.00
_cell.angle_beta   90.00
_cell.angle_gamma   90.00
#
_symmetry.space_group_name_H-M   'P 1'
#
loop_
_entity.id
_entity.type
_entity.pdbx_description
1 polymer ?
#
loop_
_entity_poly.entity_id
_entity_poly.type
_entity_poly.pdbx_seq_one_letter_code
_entity_poly.pdbx_strand_id
1 'polypeptide(L)' 'AEAAASQTPPEVQPMTTASWPTPARRPADSRLDCTKLAQVFAVTLPPWRTSLGPIVQQLLTLDPPD' A
#
# COMPACT_ATOMS: atom_id res chain seq x y z
N ALA A 1 15.16 18.00 12.79
CA ALA A 1 15.79 16.78 13.32
C ALA A 1 14.84 15.64 13.03
N GLU A 2 15.13 14.82 12.02
CA GLU A 2 14.38 13.58 11.82
C GLU A 2 14.65 12.68 13.03
N ALA A 3 13.56 12.26 13.69
CA ALA A 3 13.66 11.31 14.78
C ALA A 3 14.15 9.99 14.21
N ALA A 4 15.28 9.49 14.70
CA ALA A 4 15.77 8.15 14.40
C ALA A 4 14.64 7.14 14.67
N ALA A 5 14.33 6.32 13.67
CA ALA A 5 13.24 5.36 13.74
C ALA A 5 13.39 4.45 14.98
N SER A 6 12.33 4.35 15.78
CA SER A 6 12.27 3.36 16.86
C SER A 6 12.40 1.96 16.27
N GLN A 7 13.21 1.11 16.90
CA GLN A 7 13.43 -0.29 16.48
C GLN A 7 12.19 -1.18 16.69
N THR A 8 11.14 -0.66 17.34
CA THR A 8 9.87 -1.36 17.58
C THR A 8 8.82 -0.83 16.60
N PRO A 9 8.16 -1.70 15.81
CA PRO A 9 7.07 -1.26 14.95
C PRO A 9 5.94 -0.67 15.79
N PRO A 10 5.34 0.45 15.36
CA PRO A 10 4.24 1.06 16.09
C PRO A 10 3.01 0.14 16.07
N GLU A 11 2.20 0.23 17.13
CA GLU A 11 0.91 -0.44 17.18
C GLU A 11 -0.08 0.23 16.21
N VAL A 12 -0.74 -0.56 15.35
CA VAL A 12 -1.70 -0.07 14.36
C VAL A 12 -3.10 -0.49 14.77
N GLN A 13 -3.98 0.47 15.02
CA GLN A 13 -5.35 0.25 15.48
C GLN A 13 -6.37 0.52 14.35
N PRO A 14 -7.34 -0.37 14.11
CA PRO A 14 -8.36 -0.16 13.09
C PRO A 14 -9.33 0.95 13.50
N MET A 15 -9.82 1.73 12.53
CA MET A 15 -10.84 2.75 12.73
C MET A 15 -11.77 2.89 11.52
N THR A 16 -12.93 3.53 11.70
CA THR A 16 -13.86 3.79 10.60
C THR A 16 -13.47 5.04 9.81
N THR A 17 -13.88 5.13 8.55
CA THR A 17 -13.71 6.36 7.75
C THR A 17 -14.42 7.57 8.37
N ALA A 18 -15.53 7.37 9.08
CA ALA A 18 -16.27 8.45 9.74
C ALA A 18 -15.48 9.09 10.89
N SER A 19 -14.56 8.34 11.50
CA SER A 19 -13.66 8.83 12.55
C SER A 19 -12.56 9.76 12.01
N TRP A 20 -12.39 9.86 10.69
CA TRP A 20 -11.43 10.75 10.03
C TRP A 20 -11.97 11.31 8.70
N PRO A 21 -12.82 12.35 8.75
CA PRO A 21 -13.47 12.88 7.56
C PRO A 21 -12.49 13.61 6.65
N THR A 22 -12.53 13.29 5.36
CA THR A 22 -11.74 13.97 4.32
C THR A 22 -12.65 14.72 3.34
N PRO A 23 -12.18 15.82 2.71
CA PRO A 23 -13.00 16.59 1.76
C PRO A 23 -13.54 15.74 0.59
N ALA A 24 -12.72 14.83 0.06
CA ALA A 24 -13.15 13.88 -0.95
C ALA A 24 -13.83 12.67 -0.31
N ARG A 25 -14.99 12.28 -0.85
CA ARG A 25 -15.72 11.08 -0.43
C ARG A 25 -14.96 9.83 -0.90
N ARG A 26 -14.66 8.94 0.04
CA ARG A 26 -14.01 7.64 -0.24
C ARG A 26 -15.08 6.56 -0.40
N PRO A 27 -15.07 5.77 -1.49
CA PRO A 27 -15.89 4.56 -1.59
C PRO A 27 -15.48 3.55 -0.51
N ALA A 28 -16.44 2.78 0.00
CA ALA A 28 -16.18 1.73 0.99
C ALA A 28 -15.38 0.55 0.41
N ASP A 29 -15.53 0.28 -0.89
CA ASP A 29 -14.76 -0.69 -1.65
C ASP A 29 -14.35 -0.06 -2.99
N SER A 30 -13.08 -0.20 -3.34
CA SER A 30 -12.51 0.31 -4.60
C SER A 30 -11.70 -0.76 -5.32
N ARG A 31 -11.92 -2.05 -5.01
CA ARG A 31 -11.28 -3.16 -5.72
C ARG A 31 -11.74 -3.21 -7.17
N LEU A 32 -10.81 -3.45 -8.08
CA LEU A 32 -11.06 -3.59 -9.50
C LEU A 32 -11.07 -5.07 -9.90
N ASP A 33 -11.97 -5.45 -10.81
CA ASP A 33 -11.91 -6.74 -11.49
C ASP A 33 -10.90 -6.66 -12.65
N CYS A 34 -9.80 -7.39 -12.53
CA CYS A 34 -8.72 -7.42 -13.50
C CYS A 34 -8.88 -8.52 -14.57
N THR A 35 -10.03 -9.20 -14.64
CA THR A 35 -10.29 -10.27 -15.62
C THR A 35 -10.11 -9.79 -17.06
N LYS A 36 -10.58 -8.58 -17.39
CA LYS A 36 -10.43 -8.02 -18.74
C LYS A 36 -8.97 -7.78 -19.12
N LEU A 37 -8.15 -7.31 -18.17
CA LEU A 37 -6.71 -7.10 -18.37
C LEU A 37 -6.03 -8.43 -18.72
N ALA A 38 -6.35 -9.48 -17.97
CA ALA A 38 -5.83 -10.83 -18.20
C ALA A 38 -6.26 -11.40 -19.55
N GLN A 39 -7.53 -11.26 -19.92
CA GLN A 39 -8.05 -11.80 -21.18
C GLN A 39 -7.50 -11.09 -22.42
N VAL A 40 -7.40 -9.76 -22.39
CA VAL A 40 -7.04 -8.97 -23.58
C VAL A 40 -5.52 -8.90 -23.77
N PHE A 41 -4.77 -8.83 -22.67
CA PHE A 41 -3.33 -8.57 -22.72
C PHE A 41 -2.46 -9.71 -22.17
N ALA A 42 -3.07 -10.81 -21.70
CA ALA A 42 -2.37 -11.89 -20.99
C ALA A 42 -1.58 -11.40 -19.76
N VAL A 43 -1.97 -10.26 -19.18
CA VAL A 43 -1.33 -9.67 -18.00
C VAL A 43 -2.11 -10.07 -16.75
N THR A 44 -1.45 -10.82 -15.85
CA THR A 44 -2.00 -11.16 -14.53
C THR A 44 -1.13 -10.53 -13.45
N LEU A 45 -1.77 -9.76 -12.56
CA LEU A 45 -1.07 -9.14 -11.44
C LEU A 45 -0.92 -10.17 -10.30
N PRO A 46 0.26 -10.28 -9.67
CA PRO A 46 0.47 -11.14 -8.52
C PRO A 46 -0.38 -10.70 -7.30
N PRO A 47 -0.67 -11.62 -6.36
CA PRO A 47 -1.31 -11.25 -5.10
C PRO A 47 -0.51 -10.17 -4.34
N TRP A 48 -1.18 -9.14 -3.84
CA TRP A 48 -0.50 -7.99 -3.22
C TRP A 48 0.41 -8.37 -2.03
N ARG A 49 0.04 -9.40 -1.26
CA ARG A 49 0.81 -9.86 -0.09
C ARG A 49 2.20 -10.37 -0.47
N THR A 50 2.31 -11.05 -1.62
CA THR A 50 3.58 -11.57 -2.11
C THR A 50 4.42 -10.49 -2.79
N SER A 51 3.78 -9.47 -3.36
CA SER A 51 4.47 -8.41 -4.10
C SER A 51 4.97 -7.25 -3.23
N LEU A 52 4.30 -6.98 -2.11
CA LEU A 52 4.62 -5.82 -1.26
C LEU A 52 6.01 -5.93 -0.60
N GLY A 53 6.37 -7.12 -0.10
CA GLY A 53 7.61 -7.34 0.64
C GLY A 53 8.87 -6.93 -0.15
N PRO A 54 9.08 -7.45 -1.38
CA PRO A 54 10.23 -7.07 -2.20
C PRO A 54 10.31 -5.56 -2.50
N ILE A 55 9.18 -4.90 -2.72
CA ILE A 55 9.14 -3.45 -3.01
C ILE A 55 9.53 -2.64 -1.77
N VAL A 56 8.99 -2.98 -0.60
CA VAL A 56 9.37 -2.32 0.66
C VAL A 56 10.85 -2.53 0.94
N GLN A 57 11.35 -3.76 0.75
CA GLN A 57 12.78 -4.04 0.91
C GLN A 57 13.63 -3.19 -0.03
N GLN A 58 13.24 -3.09 -1.30
CA GLN A 58 13.94 -2.25 -2.27
C GLN A 58 13.99 -0.80 -1.79
N LEU A 59 12.86 -0.22 -1.38
CA LEU A 59 12.79 1.17 -0.88
C LEU A 59 13.68 1.41 0.35
N LEU A 60 13.85 0.41 1.22
CA LEU A 60 14.72 0.52 2.40
C LEU A 60 16.21 0.36 2.06
N THR A 61 16.53 -0.21 0.89
CA THR A 61 17.92 -0.43 0.42
C THR A 61 18.38 0.59 -0.60
N LEU A 62 17.46 1.37 -1.19
CA LEU A 62 17.83 2.52 -1.99
C LEU A 62 18.43 3.57 -1.05
N ASP A 63 19.64 4.02 -1.34
CA ASP A 63 20.18 5.21 -0.68
C ASP A 63 19.18 6.36 -0.86
N PRO A 64 18.93 7.19 0.17
CA PRO A 64 18.16 8.41 -0.01
C PRO A 64 18.80 9.21 -1.16
N PRO A 65 18.04 9.76 -2.11
CA PRO A 65 18.60 10.78 -2.98
C PRO A 65 19.14 11.91 -2.09
N ASP A 66 20.37 12.37 -2.37
CA ASP A 66 21.00 13.55 -1.74
C ASP A 66 20.03 14.74 -1.65
#